data_AF-A0A955JH72-F1
#
_entry.id   AF-A0A955JH72-F1
#
_cell.length_a   1.000
_cell.length_b   1.000
_cell.length_c   1.000
_cell.angle_alpha   90.00
_cell.angle_beta   90.00
_cell.angle_gamma   90.00
#
_symmetry.space_group_name_H-M   'P 1'
#
loop_
_entity.id
_entity.type
_entity.pdbx_description
1 polymer ?
#
loop_
_entity_poly.entity_id
_entity_poly.type
_entity_poly.pdbx_seq_one_letter_code
_entity_poly.pdbx_strand_id
1 'polypeptide(L)'
;MNKKNKKKLFLVVVSFSVLIISMLALEYLHVTDFYQKKPSANEAITPTINSVNYQPPTEQERQAGDTKKSEIIEQESTQKPSTANIVLVDAAQYDDMIEVRSFVSNLIEDGVCTYVFTKDSYKLTKQTNAVADASSTPCINLSVPRSEFLTSGSWELSITFEGSSAQGILNSTLEIR
;
A
#
# COMPACT_ATOMS: atom_id res chain seq x y z
N MET A 1 20.78 -45.21 70.50
CA MET A 1 20.60 -44.45 69.24
C MET A 1 21.31 -43.09 69.36
N ASN A 2 22.43 -42.91 68.65
CA ASN A 2 23.46 -41.89 68.94
C ASN A 2 22.97 -40.44 68.63
N LYS A 3 23.15 -39.50 69.56
CA LYS A 3 22.60 -38.12 69.52
C LYS A 3 23.01 -37.34 68.26
N LYS A 4 24.14 -37.71 67.66
CA LYS A 4 24.69 -37.15 66.41
C LYS A 4 23.88 -37.53 65.16
N ASN A 5 23.27 -38.72 65.12
CA ASN A 5 22.46 -39.17 63.98
C ASN A 5 21.05 -38.58 63.98
N LYS A 6 20.53 -38.20 65.16
CA LYS A 6 19.24 -37.51 65.28
C LYS A 6 19.27 -36.09 64.68
N LYS A 7 20.40 -35.37 64.82
CA LYS A 7 20.57 -34.03 64.21
C LYS A 7 20.67 -34.08 62.68
N LYS A 8 21.36 -35.10 62.13
CA LYS A 8 21.43 -35.32 60.68
C LYS A 8 20.07 -35.72 60.10
N LEU A 9 19.35 -36.60 60.79
CA LEU A 9 18.00 -36.99 60.38
C LEU A 9 17.03 -35.80 60.41
N PHE A 10 17.11 -34.95 61.44
CA PHE A 10 16.31 -33.73 61.52
C PHE A 10 16.59 -32.76 60.37
N LEU A 11 17.86 -32.54 60.02
CA LEU A 11 18.25 -31.69 58.88
C LEU A 11 17.72 -32.22 57.54
N VAL A 12 17.74 -33.54 57.34
CA VAL A 12 17.22 -34.17 56.12
C VAL A 12 15.69 -34.01 56.03
N VAL A 13 14.97 -34.22 57.15
CA VAL A 13 13.51 -34.04 57.18
C VAL A 13 13.11 -32.59 56.92
N VAL A 14 13.83 -31.62 57.52
CA VAL A 14 13.56 -30.20 57.28
C VAL A 14 13.83 -29.83 55.82
N SER A 15 14.95 -30.26 55.24
CA SER A 15 15.25 -30.01 53.83
C SER A 15 14.19 -30.60 52.89
N PHE A 16 13.68 -31.79 53.19
CA PHE A 16 12.66 -32.43 52.37
C PHE A 16 11.31 -31.71 52.51
N SER A 17 10.97 -31.25 53.72
CA SER A 17 9.73 -30.47 53.94
C SER A 17 9.73 -29.13 53.19
N VAL A 18 10.88 -28.43 53.12
CA VAL A 18 11.00 -27.18 52.37
C VAL A 18 10.81 -27.40 50.87
N LEU A 19 11.34 -28.50 50.33
CA LEU A 19 11.13 -28.87 48.92
C LEU A 19 9.65 -29.14 48.61
N ILE A 20 8.96 -29.90 49.45
CA ILE A 20 7.53 -30.19 49.26
C ILE A 20 6.69 -28.90 49.30
N ILE A 21 6.95 -28.01 50.27
CA ILE A 21 6.21 -26.74 50.37
C ILE A 21 6.48 -25.85 49.16
N SER A 22 7.72 -25.80 48.65
CA SER A 22 8.04 -25.03 47.44
C SER A 22 7.30 -25.56 46.20
N MET A 23 7.13 -26.89 46.09
CA MET A 23 6.42 -27.53 44.98
C MET A 23 4.92 -27.22 45.03
N LEU A 24 4.31 -27.27 46.22
CA LEU A 24 2.90 -26.91 46.42
C LEU A 24 2.63 -25.41 46.16
N ALA A 25 3.57 -24.53 46.52
CA ALA A 25 3.45 -23.10 46.24
C ALA A 25 3.53 -22.80 44.72
N LEU A 26 4.37 -23.52 43.98
CA LEU A 26 4.47 -23.40 42.52
C LEU A 26 3.18 -23.89 41.82
N GLU A 27 2.54 -24.94 42.32
CA GLU A 27 1.21 -25.38 41.85
C GLU A 27 0.12 -24.33 42.14
N TYR A 28 0.07 -23.78 43.35
CA TYR A 28 -0.93 -22.75 43.72
C TYR A 28 -0.81 -21.49 42.83
N LEU A 29 0.40 -21.16 42.39
CA LEU A 29 0.67 -20.01 41.53
C LEU A 29 0.50 -20.32 40.03
N HIS A 30 0.03 -21.52 39.65
CA HIS A 30 -0.15 -21.95 38.26
C HIS A 30 1.11 -21.79 37.37
N VAL A 31 2.31 -21.84 37.97
CA VAL A 31 3.58 -21.70 37.21
C VAL A 31 3.95 -23.00 36.48
N THR A 32 3.46 -24.14 36.98
CA THR A 32 3.74 -25.46 36.40
C THR A 32 2.45 -26.28 36.28
N ASP A 33 1.99 -26.53 35.06
CA ASP A 33 0.86 -27.45 34.77
C ASP A 33 1.31 -28.92 34.82
N PHE A 34 1.71 -29.41 36.00
CA PHE A 34 2.06 -30.84 36.17
C PHE A 34 0.84 -31.77 36.11
N TYR A 35 -0.37 -31.23 36.32
CA TYR A 35 -1.63 -31.92 36.08
C TYR A 35 -2.25 -31.43 34.76
N GLN A 36 -1.57 -31.68 33.64
CA GLN A 36 -2.29 -31.75 32.37
C GLN A 36 -3.32 -32.89 32.48
N LYS A 37 -4.59 -32.50 32.67
CA LYS A 37 -5.74 -33.34 32.41
C LYS A 37 -5.49 -34.01 31.06
N LYS A 38 -5.30 -35.34 31.05
CA LYS A 38 -5.13 -36.12 29.81
C LYS A 38 -6.18 -35.62 28.81
N PRO A 39 -5.80 -35.18 27.60
CA PRO A 39 -6.79 -34.79 26.62
C PRO A 39 -7.70 -36.00 26.42
N SER A 40 -8.99 -35.80 26.72
CA SER A 40 -10.02 -36.78 26.47
C SER A 40 -9.96 -37.08 24.98
N ALA A 41 -9.66 -38.33 24.62
CA ALA A 41 -9.59 -38.80 23.23
C ALA A 41 -10.98 -38.92 22.60
N ASN A 42 -11.75 -37.84 22.66
CA ASN A 42 -13.08 -37.67 22.07
C ASN A 42 -13.30 -36.20 21.65
N GLU A 43 -12.28 -35.53 21.12
CA GLU A 43 -12.52 -34.48 20.14
C GLU A 43 -12.38 -35.12 18.78
N ALA A 44 -13.53 -35.50 18.21
CA ALA A 44 -13.61 -35.77 16.79
C ALA A 44 -13.16 -34.49 16.08
N ILE A 45 -11.97 -34.54 15.47
CA ILE A 45 -11.54 -33.54 14.51
C ILE A 45 -12.50 -33.70 13.33
N THR A 46 -13.59 -32.94 13.33
CA THR A 46 -14.34 -32.73 12.10
C THR A 46 -13.34 -32.09 11.13
N PRO A 47 -13.12 -32.67 9.94
CA PRO A 47 -12.30 -32.01 8.96
C PRO A 47 -12.91 -30.64 8.74
N THR A 48 -12.14 -29.58 9.01
CA THR A 48 -12.52 -28.22 8.67
C THR A 48 -12.53 -28.15 7.15
N ILE A 49 -13.62 -28.62 6.56
CA ILE A 49 -13.94 -28.34 5.17
C ILE A 49 -14.01 -26.82 5.16
N ASN A 50 -13.12 -26.16 4.41
CA ASN A 50 -13.21 -24.75 4.09
C ASN A 50 -14.49 -24.55 3.27
N SER A 51 -15.62 -24.55 3.96
CA SER A 51 -16.93 -24.34 3.40
C SER A 51 -17.02 -22.86 3.11
N VAL A 52 -16.81 -22.49 1.86
CA VAL A 52 -17.08 -21.14 1.38
C VAL A 52 -18.55 -20.84 1.66
N ASN A 53 -18.81 -19.84 2.49
CA ASN A 53 -20.17 -19.43 2.80
C ASN A 53 -20.75 -18.64 1.60
N TYR A 54 -21.68 -19.26 0.87
CA TYR A 54 -22.39 -18.62 -0.25
C TYR A 54 -23.69 -17.94 0.19
N GLN A 55 -23.99 -17.91 1.49
CA GLN A 55 -25.13 -17.13 1.98
C GLN A 55 -24.84 -15.64 1.81
N PRO A 56 -25.88 -14.81 1.65
CA PRO A 56 -25.72 -13.36 1.66
C PRO A 56 -24.98 -12.88 2.91
N PRO A 57 -24.27 -11.75 2.84
CA PRO A 57 -23.58 -11.18 3.99
C PRO A 57 -24.52 -10.98 5.18
N THR A 58 -24.05 -11.35 6.37
CA THR A 58 -24.74 -11.04 7.62
C THR A 58 -24.79 -9.54 7.85
N GLU A 59 -25.73 -9.09 8.68
CA GLU A 59 -25.86 -7.67 9.00
C GLU A 59 -24.60 -7.11 9.67
N GLN A 60 -23.94 -7.91 10.50
CA GLN A 60 -22.65 -7.56 11.11
C GLN A 60 -21.55 -7.38 10.07
N GLU A 61 -21.46 -8.26 9.06
CA GLU A 61 -20.49 -8.13 7.97
C GLU A 61 -20.76 -6.89 7.11
N ARG A 62 -22.03 -6.56 6.86
CA ARG A 62 -22.41 -5.33 6.15
C ARG A 62 -22.00 -4.08 6.92
N GLN A 63 -22.34 -4.02 8.21
CA GLN A 63 -21.98 -2.88 9.06
C GLN A 63 -20.47 -2.73 9.17
N ALA A 64 -19.73 -3.82 9.36
CA ALA A 64 -18.26 -3.78 9.37
C ALA A 64 -17.70 -3.27 8.03
N GLY A 65 -18.28 -3.69 6.90
CA GLY A 65 -17.93 -3.17 5.57
C GLY A 65 -18.23 -1.69 5.40
N ASP A 66 -19.41 -1.23 5.84
CA ASP A 66 -19.84 0.17 5.74
C ASP A 66 -18.98 1.09 6.64
N THR A 67 -18.65 0.65 7.86
CA THR A 67 -17.71 1.36 8.73
C THR A 67 -16.34 1.46 8.08
N LYS A 68 -15.80 0.35 7.56
CA LYS A 68 -14.49 0.36 6.90
C LYS A 68 -14.48 1.27 5.66
N LYS A 69 -15.56 1.28 4.89
CA LYS A 69 -15.72 2.18 3.74
C LYS A 69 -15.71 3.65 4.17
N SER A 70 -16.40 3.97 5.26
CA SER A 70 -16.47 5.34 5.80
C SER A 70 -15.10 5.81 6.29
N GLU A 71 -14.36 4.95 7.00
CA GLU A 71 -12.98 5.23 7.42
C GLU A 71 -12.05 5.52 6.24
N ILE A 72 -12.18 4.76 5.13
CA ILE A 72 -11.37 4.98 3.92
C ILE A 72 -11.70 6.35 3.30
N ILE A 73 -12.97 6.72 3.21
CA ILE A 73 -13.40 8.02 2.66
C ILE A 73 -12.88 9.18 3.52
N GLU A 74 -12.92 9.05 4.84
CA GLU A 74 -12.41 10.07 5.77
C GLU A 74 -10.88 10.19 5.71
N GLN A 75 -10.16 9.07 5.53
CA GLN A 75 -8.71 9.07 5.35
C GLN A 75 -8.26 9.65 4.00
N GLU A 76 -9.00 9.40 2.90
CA GLU A 76 -8.69 10.01 1.59
C GLU A 76 -8.89 11.53 1.59
N SER A 77 -9.68 12.07 2.51
CA SER A 77 -9.90 13.51 2.65
C SER A 77 -8.69 14.28 3.21
N THR A 78 -7.65 13.64 3.76
CA THR A 78 -6.66 14.35 4.58
C THR A 78 -5.35 14.78 3.90
N GLN A 79 -5.01 14.36 2.67
CA GLN A 79 -3.86 14.96 1.97
C GLN A 79 -3.83 14.67 0.46
N LYS A 80 -4.49 15.49 -0.36
CA LYS A 80 -4.21 15.48 -1.81
C LYS A 80 -2.78 16.01 -2.04
N PRO A 81 -1.97 15.38 -2.91
CA PRO A 81 -0.64 15.90 -3.22
C PRO A 81 -0.78 17.25 -3.91
N SER A 82 0.00 18.24 -3.50
CA SER A 82 0.06 19.56 -4.15
C SER A 82 0.94 19.58 -5.40
N THR A 83 1.65 18.48 -5.66
CA THR A 83 2.54 18.32 -6.82
C THR A 83 2.11 17.11 -7.64
N ALA A 84 1.90 17.33 -8.94
CA ALA A 84 1.58 16.29 -9.90
C ALA A 84 2.86 15.67 -10.48
N ASN A 85 2.93 14.35 -10.49
CA ASN A 85 4.02 13.59 -11.09
C ASN A 85 3.62 13.11 -12.50
N ILE A 86 4.11 13.82 -13.51
CA ILE A 86 3.86 13.54 -14.92
C ILE A 86 4.82 12.44 -15.40
N VAL A 87 4.25 11.40 -16.00
CA VAL A 87 4.98 10.32 -16.66
C VAL A 87 4.80 10.46 -18.16
N LEU A 88 5.92 10.54 -18.89
CA LEU A 88 5.96 10.46 -20.34
C LEU A 88 6.02 8.99 -20.76
N VAL A 89 5.00 8.53 -21.48
CA VAL A 89 4.92 7.16 -22.00
C VAL A 89 5.60 7.07 -23.35
N ASP A 90 5.32 8.05 -24.22
CA ASP A 90 5.87 8.12 -25.56
C ASP A 90 5.94 9.57 -26.05
N ALA A 91 6.98 9.88 -26.81
CA ALA A 91 7.15 11.12 -27.55
C ALA A 91 7.98 10.80 -28.79
N ALA A 92 7.35 10.73 -29.94
CA ALA A 92 8.00 10.34 -31.19
C ALA A 92 7.27 10.90 -32.40
N GLN A 93 7.99 10.90 -33.53
CA GLN A 93 7.39 11.13 -34.84
C GLN A 93 6.99 9.80 -35.47
N TYR A 94 5.72 9.70 -35.88
CA TYR A 94 5.14 8.64 -36.67
C TYR A 94 4.67 9.22 -38.01
N ASP A 95 5.35 8.86 -39.09
CA ASP A 95 5.14 9.46 -40.42
C ASP A 95 5.21 11.00 -40.37
N ASP A 96 4.11 11.67 -40.70
CA ASP A 96 3.99 13.14 -40.70
C ASP A 96 3.35 13.69 -39.40
N MET A 97 3.26 12.88 -38.34
CA MET A 97 2.66 13.28 -37.07
C MET A 97 3.65 13.13 -35.92
N ILE A 98 3.68 14.12 -35.03
CA ILE A 98 4.36 14.06 -33.74
C ILE A 98 3.30 13.67 -32.71
N GLU A 99 3.51 12.52 -32.06
CA GLU A 99 2.64 12.05 -30.99
C GLU A 99 3.33 12.19 -29.64
N VAL A 100 2.57 12.65 -28.64
CA VAL A 100 3.00 12.68 -27.24
C VAL A 100 1.92 12.06 -26.38
N ARG A 101 2.32 11.10 -25.54
CA ARG A 101 1.45 10.36 -24.61
C ARG A 101 1.99 10.49 -23.20
N SER A 102 1.20 11.08 -22.31
CA SER A 102 1.59 11.29 -20.92
C SER A 102 0.39 11.21 -19.98
N PHE A 103 0.67 10.96 -18.69
CA PHE A 103 -0.35 10.96 -17.64
C PHE A 103 0.24 11.40 -16.30
N VAL A 104 -0.62 11.82 -15.37
CA VAL A 104 -0.26 12.09 -13.98
C VAL A 104 -0.48 10.83 -13.15
N SER A 105 0.58 10.37 -12.50
CA SER A 105 0.64 9.05 -11.83
C SER A 105 0.17 9.02 -10.38
N ASN A 106 0.16 10.17 -9.70
CA ASN A 106 -0.07 10.27 -8.26
C ASN A 106 -1.34 11.06 -7.90
N LEU A 107 -2.19 11.37 -8.88
CA LEU A 107 -3.36 12.20 -8.68
C LEU A 107 -4.47 11.80 -9.65
N ILE A 108 -5.70 11.88 -9.16
CA ILE A 108 -6.93 11.66 -9.93
C ILE A 108 -7.77 12.94 -9.83
N GLU A 109 -7.64 13.77 -10.85
CA GLU A 109 -8.46 14.98 -11.04
C GLU A 109 -8.45 15.39 -12.52
N ASP A 110 -9.48 16.12 -12.93
CA ASP A 110 -9.50 16.77 -14.24
C ASP A 110 -8.54 17.97 -14.26
N GLY A 111 -8.02 18.28 -15.44
CA GLY A 111 -7.10 19.40 -15.62
C GLY A 111 -6.76 19.66 -17.08
N VAL A 112 -5.65 20.37 -17.29
CA VAL A 112 -5.12 20.70 -18.62
C VAL A 112 -3.65 20.32 -18.69
N CYS A 113 -3.27 19.65 -19.78
CA CYS A 113 -1.88 19.39 -20.13
C CYS A 113 -1.44 20.37 -21.22
N THR A 114 -0.39 21.15 -20.93
CA THR A 114 0.23 22.09 -21.86
C THR A 114 1.57 21.54 -22.32
N TYR A 115 1.76 21.43 -23.63
CA TYR A 115 2.98 20.95 -24.27
C TYR A 115 3.67 22.13 -24.95
N VAL A 116 4.92 22.38 -24.61
CA VAL A 116 5.74 23.43 -25.20
C VAL A 116 6.95 22.77 -25.84
N PHE A 117 7.00 22.80 -27.17
CA PHE A 117 8.15 22.38 -27.96
C PHE A 117 9.03 23.60 -28.22
N THR A 118 10.31 23.53 -27.86
CA THR A 118 11.26 24.64 -28.03
C THR A 118 12.46 24.18 -28.83
N LYS A 119 12.87 25.02 -29.78
CA LYS A 119 14.15 24.91 -30.46
C LYS A 119 14.66 26.29 -30.84
N ASP A 120 15.86 26.61 -30.39
CA ASP A 120 16.44 27.95 -30.49
C ASP A 120 15.46 29.00 -29.94
N SER A 121 15.04 29.96 -30.76
CA SER A 121 14.05 30.99 -30.39
C SER A 121 12.60 30.59 -30.68
N TYR A 122 12.37 29.46 -31.36
CA TYR A 122 11.02 29.06 -31.77
C TYR A 122 10.35 28.21 -30.70
N LYS A 123 9.07 28.50 -30.46
CA LYS A 123 8.22 27.80 -29.50
C LYS A 123 6.88 27.44 -30.14
N LEU A 124 6.50 26.18 -30.03
CA LEU A 124 5.18 25.68 -30.40
C LEU A 124 4.46 25.21 -29.14
N THR A 125 3.32 25.82 -28.83
CA THR A 125 2.51 25.47 -27.66
C THR A 125 1.23 24.78 -28.10
N LYS A 126 0.93 23.64 -27.47
CA LYS A 126 -0.31 22.88 -27.64
C LYS A 126 -0.92 22.54 -26.30
N GLN A 127 -2.22 22.32 -26.27
CA GLN A 127 -2.94 21.96 -25.06
C GLN A 127 -3.89 20.82 -25.33
N THR A 128 -4.04 19.94 -24.34
CA THR A 128 -5.05 18.89 -24.31
C THR A 128 -5.68 18.85 -22.93
N ASN A 129 -6.90 18.32 -22.85
CA ASN A 129 -7.52 18.06 -21.55
C ASN A 129 -6.77 16.92 -20.86
N ALA A 130 -6.84 16.93 -19.53
CA ALA A 130 -6.46 15.84 -18.66
C ALA A 130 -7.74 15.35 -17.96
N VAL A 131 -8.00 14.05 -18.00
CA VAL A 131 -9.28 13.48 -17.54
C VAL A 131 -9.03 12.55 -16.37
N ALA A 132 -9.76 12.71 -15.28
CA ALA A 132 -9.69 11.81 -14.14
C ALA A 132 -10.10 10.39 -14.53
N ASP A 133 -9.23 9.40 -14.25
CA ASP A 133 -9.50 7.98 -14.44
C ASP A 133 -9.30 7.22 -13.12
N ALA A 134 -9.68 5.94 -13.08
CA ALA A 134 -9.77 5.14 -11.86
C ALA A 134 -8.48 5.09 -11.00
N SER A 135 -7.30 5.27 -11.61
CA SER A 135 -6.02 5.19 -10.91
C SER A 135 -5.00 6.28 -11.28
N SER A 136 -5.35 7.20 -12.19
CA SER A 136 -4.44 8.22 -12.72
C SER A 136 -5.22 9.32 -13.44
N THR A 137 -4.55 10.40 -13.83
CA THR A 137 -5.10 11.39 -14.77
C THR A 137 -4.35 11.34 -16.11
N PRO A 138 -4.84 10.60 -17.13
CA PRO A 138 -4.31 10.69 -18.48
C PRO A 138 -4.47 12.09 -19.09
N CYS A 139 -3.42 12.59 -19.73
CA CYS A 139 -3.54 13.65 -20.71
C CYS A 139 -4.08 13.04 -22.01
N ILE A 140 -5.09 13.65 -22.62
CA ILE A 140 -5.54 13.24 -23.97
C ILE A 140 -4.34 13.28 -24.93
N ASN A 141 -4.19 12.24 -25.74
CA ASN A 141 -3.07 12.10 -26.67
C ASN A 141 -2.93 13.34 -27.55
N LEU A 142 -1.73 13.93 -27.54
CA LEU A 142 -1.41 15.02 -28.43
C LEU A 142 -0.93 14.46 -29.77
N SER A 143 -1.47 14.97 -30.86
CA SER A 143 -1.01 14.69 -32.21
C SER A 143 -0.86 16.00 -32.99
N VAL A 144 0.36 16.29 -33.47
CA VAL A 144 0.71 17.55 -34.14
C VAL A 144 1.31 17.25 -35.50
N PRO A 145 0.83 17.85 -36.60
CA PRO A 145 1.45 17.70 -37.91
C PRO A 145 2.92 18.15 -37.91
N ARG A 146 3.77 17.37 -38.57
CA ARG A 146 5.20 17.65 -38.76
C ARG A 146 5.45 19.01 -39.41
N SER A 147 4.53 19.48 -40.24
CA SER A 147 4.58 20.79 -40.89
C SER A 147 4.50 21.97 -39.93
N GLU A 148 4.03 21.78 -38.69
CA GLU A 148 4.03 22.85 -37.67
C GLU A 148 5.44 23.11 -37.10
N PHE A 149 6.39 22.21 -37.33
CA PHE A 149 7.77 22.34 -36.86
C PHE A 149 8.66 22.90 -37.97
N LEU A 150 9.29 24.05 -37.70
CA LEU A 150 10.10 24.76 -38.70
C LEU A 150 11.36 24.00 -39.14
N THR A 151 11.93 23.16 -38.28
CA THR A 151 13.18 22.44 -38.56
C THR A 151 13.17 21.03 -37.98
N SER A 152 13.91 20.12 -38.62
CA SER A 152 14.24 18.80 -38.08
C SER A 152 15.43 18.87 -37.11
N GLY A 153 15.55 17.88 -36.23
CA GLY A 153 16.59 17.70 -35.21
C GLY A 153 16.00 17.59 -33.81
N SER A 154 16.85 17.85 -32.81
CA SER A 154 16.48 17.81 -31.39
C SER A 154 15.61 19.01 -30.99
N TRP A 155 14.51 18.73 -30.29
CA TRP A 155 13.60 19.71 -29.71
C TRP A 155 13.45 19.45 -28.21
N GLU A 156 13.41 20.52 -27.41
CA GLU A 156 13.04 20.44 -26.01
C GLU A 156 11.51 20.35 -25.89
N LEU A 157 11.03 19.41 -25.08
CA LEU A 157 9.61 19.21 -24.79
C LEU A 157 9.36 19.47 -23.30
N SER A 158 8.59 20.50 -22.99
CA SER A 158 8.06 20.74 -21.64
C SER A 158 6.57 20.38 -21.61
N ILE A 159 6.19 19.53 -20.65
CA ILE A 159 4.80 19.14 -20.39
C ILE A 159 4.42 19.67 -19.02
N THR A 160 3.41 20.53 -18.96
CA THR A 160 2.87 21.07 -17.72
C THR A 160 1.47 20.52 -17.51
N PHE A 161 1.19 20.03 -16.31
CA PHE A 161 -0.17 19.69 -15.86
C PHE A 161 -0.64 20.76 -14.89
N GLU A 162 -1.86 21.24 -15.10
CA GLU A 162 -2.58 22.15 -14.20
C GLU A 162 -3.94 21.56 -13.87
N GLY A 163 -4.11 21.13 -12.62
CA GLY A 163 -5.38 20.68 -12.08
C GLY A 163 -5.86 21.58 -10.94
N SER A 164 -6.98 21.22 -10.33
CA SER A 164 -7.61 22.02 -9.27
C SER A 164 -6.80 22.07 -7.97
N SER A 165 -6.04 21.01 -7.69
CA SER A 165 -5.34 20.83 -6.42
C SER A 165 -3.82 20.69 -6.57
N ALA A 166 -3.33 20.35 -7.76
CA ALA A 166 -1.91 20.19 -8.02
C ALA A 166 -1.49 20.73 -9.38
N GLN A 167 -0.19 20.98 -9.47
CA GLN A 167 0.49 21.27 -10.73
C GLN A 167 1.78 20.46 -10.83
N GLY A 168 2.23 20.23 -12.05
CA GLY A 168 3.46 19.48 -12.32
C GLY A 168 4.09 19.93 -13.63
N ILE A 169 5.40 19.71 -13.74
CA ILE A 169 6.15 19.95 -14.98
C ILE A 169 7.12 18.80 -15.22
N LEU A 170 7.22 18.37 -16.47
CA LEU A 170 8.19 17.40 -16.95
C LEU A 170 8.90 17.98 -18.18
N ASN A 171 10.23 17.95 -18.16
CA ASN A 171 11.04 18.30 -19.32
C ASN A 171 11.65 17.04 -19.92
N SER A 172 11.63 16.97 -21.25
CA SER A 172 12.19 15.87 -22.04
C SER A 172 12.77 16.44 -23.35
N THR A 173 13.35 15.56 -24.16
CA THR A 173 13.87 15.88 -25.49
C THR A 173 13.22 14.95 -26.50
N LEU A 174 12.89 15.50 -27.67
CA LEU A 174 12.27 14.80 -28.79
C LEU A 174 13.09 15.01 -30.05
N GLU A 175 13.38 13.94 -30.79
CA GLU A 175 13.98 14.04 -32.13
C GLU A 175 12.89 14.08 -33.20
N ILE A 176 12.93 15.13 -34.03
CA ILE A 176 12.02 15.33 -35.16
C ILE A 176 12.81 15.17 -36.46
N ARG A 177 12.33 14.36 -37.40
CA ARG A 177 13.03 14.05 -38.65
C ARG A 177 12.60 14.97 -39.80
#